data_AF-A0A442HMF4-F1
#
_entry.id   AF-A0A442HMF4-F1
#
_cell.length_a   1.000
_cell.length_b   1.000
_cell.length_c   1.000
_cell.angle_alpha   90.00
_cell.angle_beta   90.00
_cell.angle_gamma   90.00
#
_symmetry.space_group_name_H-M   'P 1'
#
loop_
_entity.id
_entity.type
_entity.pdbx_description
1 polymer ?
#
loop_
_entity_poly.entity_id
_entity_poly.type
_entity_poly.pdbx_seq_one_letter_code
_entity_poly.pdbx_strand_id
1 'polypeptide(L)'
;MISYRVTFFKNLVNSSGHRFKCPQGTVEIRRARNLDRAFQAAERRYERQKKIGNWTLYADVAELETVETDGNSLRLVEPASHEHFMASPCERRGAIHRGYSVSHPSSAL
;
A
#
# COMPACT_ATOMS: atom_id res chain seq x y z
N MET A 1 -10.30 -18.01 -19.95
CA MET A 1 -10.40 -18.74 -18.65
C MET A 1 -10.67 -17.71 -17.57
N ILE A 2 -11.61 -17.97 -16.65
CA ILE A 2 -11.90 -17.04 -15.55
C ILE A 2 -10.82 -17.21 -14.47
N SER A 3 -10.06 -16.15 -14.25
CA SER A 3 -9.14 -16.04 -13.13
C SER A 3 -9.69 -15.04 -12.13
N TYR A 4 -9.28 -15.16 -10.88
CA TYR A 4 -9.67 -14.24 -9.82
C TYR A 4 -8.41 -13.66 -9.19
N ARG A 5 -8.46 -12.39 -8.81
CA ARG A 5 -7.39 -11.71 -8.13
C ARG A 5 -7.92 -11.15 -6.82
N VAL A 6 -7.31 -11.55 -5.72
CA VAL A 6 -7.72 -11.10 -4.38
C VAL A 6 -6.59 -10.24 -3.82
N THR A 7 -6.88 -8.99 -3.50
CA THR A 7 -5.90 -8.06 -2.90
C THR A 7 -6.32 -7.77 -1.46
N PHE A 8 -5.39 -7.98 -0.54
CA PHE A 8 -5.55 -7.74 0.89
C PHE A 8 -5.04 -6.33 1.22
N PHE A 9 -5.81 -5.57 1.99
CA PHE A 9 -5.53 -4.19 2.36
C PHE A 9 -5.56 -3.97 3.86
N LYS A 10 -4.65 -3.12 4.35
CA LYS A 10 -4.68 -2.57 5.70
C LYS A 10 -5.24 -1.15 5.65
N ASN A 11 -6.19 -0.84 6.52
CA ASN A 11 -6.68 0.52 6.69
C ASN A 11 -5.72 1.27 7.59
N LEU A 12 -5.10 2.33 7.06
CA LEU A 12 -4.15 3.16 7.77
C LEU A 12 -4.66 4.60 7.82
N VAL A 13 -4.11 5.35 8.77
CA VAL A 13 -4.31 6.78 8.92
C VAL A 13 -2.95 7.44 8.84
N ASN A 14 -2.81 8.44 7.97
CA ASN A 14 -1.56 9.19 7.87
C ASN A 14 -1.45 10.21 9.04
N SER A 15 -0.32 10.90 9.14
CA SER A 15 -0.12 11.94 10.16
C SER A 15 -1.09 13.12 10.05
N SER A 16 -1.73 13.34 8.90
CA SER A 16 -2.75 14.38 8.70
C SER A 16 -4.18 13.93 9.05
N GLY A 17 -4.36 12.69 9.53
CA GLY A 17 -5.66 12.15 9.88
C GLY A 17 -6.47 11.57 8.70
N HIS A 18 -5.91 11.55 7.48
CA HIS A 18 -6.56 10.97 6.32
C HIS A 18 -6.47 9.44 6.33
N ARG A 19 -7.62 8.78 6.15
CA ARG A 19 -7.74 7.32 6.04
C ARG A 19 -7.43 6.87 4.62
N PHE A 20 -6.62 5.85 4.48
CA PHE A 20 -6.32 5.23 3.19
C PHE A 20 -6.13 3.71 3.33
N LYS A 21 -6.33 3.00 2.23
CA LYS A 21 -6.08 1.56 2.14
C LYS A 21 -4.66 1.33 1.63
N CYS A 22 -3.87 0.54 2.34
CA CYS A 22 -2.52 0.15 1.96
C CYS A 22 -2.52 -1.32 1.53
N PRO A 23 -2.19 -1.65 0.27
CA PRO A 23 -2.14 -3.03 -0.21
C PRO A 23 -1.02 -3.81 0.51
N GLN A 24 -1.39 -4.94 1.10
CA GLN A 24 -0.50 -5.83 1.86
C GLN A 24 -0.04 -7.05 1.07
N GLY A 25 -0.77 -7.37 0.00
CA GLY A 25 -0.42 -8.43 -0.94
C GLY A 25 -1.59 -8.83 -1.82
N THR A 26 -1.27 -9.46 -2.95
CA THR A 26 -2.24 -9.91 -3.94
C THR A 26 -2.04 -11.39 -4.24
N VAL A 27 -3.14 -12.13 -4.32
CA VAL A 27 -3.17 -13.55 -4.62
C VAL A 27 -4.01 -13.81 -5.87
N GLU A 28 -3.39 -14.41 -6.88
CA GLU A 28 -4.06 -14.83 -8.11
C GLU A 28 -4.55 -16.29 -8.01
N ILE A 29 -5.81 -16.52 -8.37
CA ILE A 29 -6.49 -17.82 -8.37
C ILE A 29 -7.04 -18.11 -9.77
N ARG A 30 -6.37 -19.00 -10.51
CA ARG A 30 -6.70 -19.29 -11.92
C ARG A 30 -7.78 -20.33 -12.16
N ARG A 31 -8.20 -21.08 -11.13
CA ARG A 31 -9.03 -22.30 -11.29
C ARG A 31 -10.15 -22.43 -10.27
N ALA A 32 -10.66 -21.31 -9.74
CA ALA A 32 -11.82 -21.36 -8.87
C ALA A 32 -13.11 -21.47 -9.69
N ARG A 33 -14.07 -22.26 -9.20
CA ARG A 33 -15.39 -22.40 -9.84
C ARG A 33 -16.28 -21.20 -9.56
N ASN A 34 -16.17 -20.63 -8.35
CA ASN A 34 -17.00 -19.54 -7.83
C ASN A 34 -16.14 -18.50 -7.09
N LEU A 35 -16.68 -17.31 -6.90
CA LEU A 35 -16.07 -16.20 -6.14
C LEU A 35 -15.70 -16.60 -4.72
N ASP A 36 -16.62 -17.20 -3.95
CA ASP A 36 -16.37 -17.62 -2.56
C ASP A 36 -15.22 -18.61 -2.45
N ARG A 37 -15.15 -19.56 -3.40
CA ARG A 37 -14.07 -20.55 -3.44
C ARG A 37 -12.74 -19.90 -3.78
N ALA A 38 -12.74 -18.89 -4.67
CA ALA A 38 -11.56 -18.13 -4.99
C ALA A 38 -11.06 -17.36 -3.77
N PHE A 39 -11.98 -16.73 -3.03
CA PHE A 39 -11.68 -15.99 -1.81
C PHE A 39 -11.09 -16.90 -0.73
N GLN A 40 -11.76 -17.99 -0.37
CA GLN A 40 -11.24 -18.95 0.63
C GLN A 40 -9.87 -19.54 0.24
N ALA A 41 -9.66 -19.78 -1.05
CA ALA A 41 -8.36 -20.23 -1.55
C ALA A 41 -7.28 -19.15 -1.39
N ALA A 42 -7.65 -17.88 -1.61
CA ALA A 42 -6.76 -16.74 -1.42
C ALA A 42 -6.41 -16.52 0.05
N GLU A 43 -7.37 -16.59 0.97
CA GLU A 43 -7.15 -16.49 2.43
C GLU A 43 -6.09 -17.49 2.88
N ARG A 44 -6.32 -18.78 2.62
CA ARG A 44 -5.40 -19.85 3.01
C ARG A 44 -4.02 -19.71 2.38
N ARG A 45 -3.94 -19.14 1.18
CA ARG A 45 -2.66 -18.95 0.47
C ARG A 45 -1.91 -17.75 1.04
N TYR A 46 -2.61 -16.68 1.37
CA TYR A 46 -2.04 -15.50 2.02
C TYR A 46 -1.49 -15.85 3.41
N GLU A 47 -2.27 -16.59 4.20
CA GLU A 47 -1.87 -17.12 5.51
C GLU A 47 -0.59 -17.96 5.42
N ARG A 48 -0.52 -18.89 4.47
CA ARG A 48 0.68 -19.70 4.22
C ARG A 48 1.88 -18.86 3.77
N GLN A 49 1.68 -17.86 2.93
CA GLN A 49 2.76 -16.97 2.46
C GLN A 49 3.34 -16.13 3.60
N LYS A 50 2.49 -15.63 4.49
CA LYS A 50 2.88 -14.80 5.64
C LYS A 50 3.25 -15.63 6.88
N LYS A 51 3.01 -16.95 6.86
CA LYS A 51 3.20 -17.88 7.99
C LYS A 51 2.39 -17.47 9.23
N ILE A 52 1.13 -17.13 9.01
CA ILE A 52 0.18 -16.68 10.03
C ILE A 52 -1.05 -17.59 10.04
N GLY A 53 -1.70 -17.72 11.20
CA GLY A 53 -2.89 -18.55 11.35
C GLY A 53 -4.20 -17.87 10.92
N ASN A 54 -4.18 -16.55 10.71
CA ASN A 54 -5.33 -15.79 10.28
C ASN A 54 -4.86 -14.55 9.48
N TRP A 55 -5.38 -14.37 8.26
CA TRP A 55 -5.03 -13.25 7.40
C TRP A 55 -5.37 -11.87 7.99
N THR A 56 -6.39 -11.79 8.86
CA THR A 56 -6.86 -10.52 9.45
C THR A 56 -5.84 -9.87 10.38
N LEU A 57 -4.77 -10.58 10.75
CA LEU A 57 -3.67 -10.02 11.53
C LEU A 57 -2.90 -8.96 10.74
N TYR A 58 -2.81 -9.11 9.41
CA TYR A 58 -2.03 -8.24 8.54
C TYR A 58 -2.88 -7.33 7.65
N ALA A 59 -4.15 -7.66 7.45
CA ALA A 59 -5.07 -6.88 6.62
C ALA A 59 -6.43 -6.76 7.30
N ASP A 60 -7.18 -5.71 6.97
CA ASP A 60 -8.51 -5.46 7.51
C ASP A 60 -9.61 -5.72 6.48
N VAL A 61 -9.27 -5.59 5.19
CA VAL A 61 -10.21 -5.73 4.07
C VAL A 61 -9.54 -6.54 2.97
N ALA A 62 -10.33 -7.29 2.22
CA ALA A 62 -9.86 -7.95 1.01
C ALA A 62 -10.86 -7.65 -0.12
N GLU A 63 -10.32 -7.29 -1.28
CA GLU A 63 -11.11 -6.99 -2.47
C GLU A 63 -10.83 -8.07 -3.52
N LEU A 64 -11.88 -8.53 -4.19
CA LEU A 64 -11.82 -9.61 -5.16
C LEU A 64 -12.24 -9.10 -6.53
N GLU A 65 -11.39 -9.34 -7.52
CA GLU A 65 -11.57 -8.95 -8.91
C GLU A 65 -11.63 -10.20 -9.80
N THR A 66 -12.57 -10.22 -10.75
CA THR A 66 -12.62 -11.20 -11.82
C THR A 66 -11.73 -10.76 -12.98
N VAL A 67 -10.72 -11.56 -13.30
CA VAL A 67 -9.84 -11.37 -14.45
C VAL A 67 -10.26 -12.37 -15.52
N GLU A 68 -11.09 -11.91 -16.44
CA GLU A 68 -11.40 -12.67 -17.64
C GLU A 68 -10.17 -12.61 -18.54
N THR A 69 -9.47 -13.75 -18.67
CA THR A 69 -8.42 -13.87 -19.68
C THR A 69 -9.10 -14.10 -21.02
N ASP A 70 -9.66 -13.02 -21.57
CA ASP A 70 -9.88 -12.90 -23.00
C ASP A 70 -8.50 -12.77 -23.61
N GLY A 71 -8.19 -13.60 -24.61
CA GLY A 71 -6.87 -13.67 -25.24
C GLY A 71 -6.51 -12.41 -26.05
N ASN A 72 -6.64 -11.22 -25.49
CA ASN A 72 -6.26 -9.96 -26.11
C ASN A 72 -5.73 -8.96 -25.07
N SER A 73 -4.40 -8.87 -25.06
CA SER A 73 -3.61 -7.66 -24.85
C SER A 73 -3.72 -6.92 -23.51
N LEU A 74 -2.57 -6.86 -22.82
CA LEU A 74 -2.21 -5.78 -21.90
C LEU A 74 -2.53 -4.42 -22.53
N ARG A 75 -3.70 -3.86 -22.24
CA ARG A 75 -3.85 -2.41 -22.23
C ARG A 75 -3.43 -1.95 -20.84
N LEU A 76 -2.13 -1.68 -20.71
CA LEU A 76 -1.71 -0.58 -19.85
C LEU A 76 -2.48 0.64 -20.36
N VAL A 77 -3.61 0.95 -19.73
CA VAL A 77 -4.09 2.33 -19.75
C VAL A 77 -3.09 3.05 -18.86
N GLU A 78 -2.07 3.60 -19.51
CA GLU A 78 -1.24 4.65 -18.94
C GLU A 78 -2.21 5.67 -18.33
N PRO A 79 -2.21 5.90 -17.00
CA PRO A 79 -3.07 6.92 -16.44
C PRO A 79 -2.60 8.24 -17.02
N ALA A 80 -3.39 8.78 -17.96
CA ALA A 80 -3.30 10.14 -18.44
C ALA A 80 -3.66 11.08 -17.27
N SER A 81 -2.71 11.23 -16.35
CA SER A 81 -2.61 12.19 -15.24
C SER A 81 -1.71 11.60 -14.14
N HIS A 82 -0.48 11.20 -14.49
CA HIS A 82 0.62 11.47 -13.56
C HIS A 82 0.78 12.99 -13.59
N GLU A 83 -0.02 13.68 -12.77
CA GLU A 83 0.27 15.05 -12.36
C GLU A 83 1.75 15.05 -12.03
N HIS A 84 2.47 15.70 -12.95
CA HIS A 84 3.89 15.90 -12.91
C HIS A 84 4.12 16.60 -11.59
N PHE A 85 4.50 15.85 -10.56
CA PHE A 85 5.07 16.43 -9.36
C PHE A 85 6.42 16.96 -9.80
N MET A 86 6.37 18.13 -10.47
CA MET A 86 7.50 19.01 -10.60
C MET A 86 8.02 19.12 -9.19
N ALA A 87 9.13 18.45 -8.92
CA ALA A 87 10.01 18.86 -7.85
C ALA A 87 10.26 20.34 -8.15
N SER A 88 9.53 21.22 -7.45
CA SER A 88 9.81 22.64 -7.48
C SER A 88 11.31 22.76 -7.25
N PRO A 89 12.05 23.42 -8.15
CA PRO A 89 13.48 23.58 -7.97
C PRO A 89 13.67 24.14 -6.57
N CYS A 90 14.51 23.48 -5.77
CA CYS A 90 14.96 24.00 -4.50
C CYS A 90 15.38 25.46 -4.73
N GLU A 91 14.50 26.40 -4.42
CA GLU A 91 14.83 27.81 -4.43
C GLU A 91 15.78 28.00 -3.26
N ARG A 92 17.05 27.94 -3.61
CA ARG A 92 18.19 28.51 -2.91
C ARG A 92 17.87 29.98 -2.62
N ARG A 93 17.21 30.25 -1.49
CA ARG A 93 17.23 31.55 -0.82
C ARG A 93 17.68 31.34 0.61
N GLY A 94 18.91 31.77 0.86
CA GLY A 94 19.46 31.83 2.21
C GLY A 94 18.60 32.71 3.10
N ALA A 95 18.42 32.27 4.34
CA ALA A 95 18.04 33.12 5.44
C ALA A 95 18.76 32.60 6.70
N ILE A 96 19.68 33.43 7.17
CA ILE A 96 20.57 33.25 8.30
C ILE A 96 19.75 33.37 9.59
N HIS A 97 19.57 32.31 10.38
CA HIS A 97 19.07 32.48 11.75
C HIS A 97 19.76 31.51 12.73
N ARG A 98 20.86 32.02 13.29
CA ARG A 98 21.23 31.97 14.72
C ARG A 98 21.03 30.62 15.43
N GLY A 99 22.12 29.86 15.50
CA GLY A 99 22.27 28.86 16.56
C GLY A 99 22.21 29.56 17.93
N TYR A 100 21.38 29.03 18.82
CA TYR A 100 21.50 29.30 20.24
C TYR A 100 22.16 28.07 20.89
N SER A 101 23.39 28.25 21.32
CA SER A 101 24.09 27.32 22.19
C SER A 101 23.56 27.52 23.61
N VAL A 102 23.01 26.48 24.23
CA VAL A 102 22.68 26.49 25.65
C VAL A 102 23.94 26.11 26.42
N SER A 103 24.66 27.13 26.90
CA SER A 103 25.76 26.94 27.85
C SER A 103 25.19 27.03 29.27
N HIS A 104 25.34 25.96 30.03
CA HIS A 104 24.96 25.87 31.44
C HIS A 104 25.81 26.83 32.29
N PRO A 105 25.23 27.59 33.23
CA PRO A 105 26.03 28.35 34.18
C PRO A 105 26.69 27.43 35.21
N SER A 106 28.01 27.58 35.31
CA SER A 106 28.88 27.12 36.37
C SER A 106 28.35 27.58 37.74
N SER A 107 28.17 26.65 38.68
CA SER A 107 28.09 26.98 40.11
C SER A 107 29.42 26.62 40.75
N ALA A 108 30.09 27.66 41.23
CA ALA A 108 31.24 27.60 42.11
C ALA A 108 30.83 27.12 43.50
N LEU A 109 31.63 26.23 44.08
CA LEU A 109 32.01 26.21 45.49
C LEU A 109 33.44 25.68 45.59
#